data_AF-A0A838VW91-F1
#
_entry.id   AF-A0A838VW91-F1
#
_cell.length_a   1.000
_cell.length_b   1.000
_cell.length_c   1.000
_cell.angle_alpha   90.00
_cell.angle_beta   90.00
_cell.angle_gamma   90.00
#
_symmetry.space_group_name_H-M   'P 1'
#
loop_
_entity.id
_entity.type
_entity.pdbx_description
1 polymer ?
#
loop_
_entity_poly.entity_id
_entity_poly.type
_entity_poly.pdbx_seq_one_letter_code
_entity_poly.pdbx_strand_id
1 'polypeptide(L)'
;MSPRNEIIGIVYGILLLLGMHFLAGIIIFGVGLLVFEITHSPYIYLTIWAGSAVGLFLLQLLYVIPLILWLRRRQYLGMMKGVIIGAVITALLNGGCFLLLQR
;
A
#
# COMPACT_ATOMS: atom_id res chain seq x y z
N MET A 1 -3.52 25.70 12.55
CA MET A 1 -2.77 24.64 13.26
C MET A 1 -1.34 25.12 13.43
N SER A 2 -0.67 24.78 14.53
CA SER A 2 0.77 25.05 14.64
C SER A 2 1.52 24.17 13.62
N PRO A 3 2.63 24.65 13.02
CA PRO A 3 3.42 23.86 12.08
C PRO A 3 3.86 22.51 12.67
N ARG A 4 4.14 22.45 13.98
CA ARG A 4 4.48 21.21 14.69
C ARG A 4 3.36 20.16 14.63
N ASN A 5 2.11 20.57 14.83
CA ASN A 5 0.99 19.63 14.83
C ASN A 5 0.69 19.10 13.42
N GLU A 6 1.03 19.86 12.38
CA GLU A 6 0.91 19.42 11.00
C GLU A 6 1.96 18.37 10.63
N ILE A 7 3.23 18.58 11.00
CA ILE A 7 4.31 17.61 10.77
C ILE A 7 3.99 16.28 11.44
N ILE A 8 3.54 16.31 12.71
CA ILE A 8 3.12 15.10 13.44
C ILE A 8 1.99 14.39 12.69
N GLY A 9 1.01 15.14 12.19
CA GLY A 9 -0.05 14.59 11.36
C GLY A 9 0.47 13.88 10.12
N ILE A 10 1.41 14.48 9.39
CA ILE A 10 2.02 13.89 8.20
C ILE A 10 2.74 12.58 8.55
N VAL A 11 3.53 12.55 9.61
CA VAL A 11 4.24 11.35 10.06
C VAL A 11 3.25 10.23 10.39
N TYR A 12 2.17 10.53 11.12
CA TYR A 12 1.14 9.54 11.40
C TYR A 12 0.43 9.05 10.13
N GLY A 13 0.21 9.92 9.14
CA GLY A 13 -0.36 9.53 7.85
C GLY A 13 0.52 8.52 7.11
N ILE A 14 1.85 8.73 7.12
CA ILE A 14 2.81 7.81 6.51
C ILE A 14 2.84 6.47 7.26
N LEU A 15 2.91 6.50 8.59
CA LEU A 15 2.91 5.28 9.42
C LEU A 15 1.61 4.48 9.25
N LEU A 16 0.46 5.16 9.19
CA LEU A 16 -0.83 4.53 8.95
C LEU A 16 -0.84 3.81 7.60
N LEU A 17 -0.37 4.47 6.54
CA LEU A 17 -0.28 3.87 5.23
C LEU A 17 0.67 2.67 5.20
N LEU A 18 1.84 2.77 5.83
CA LEU A 18 2.78 1.66 5.97
C LEU A 18 2.14 0.46 6.67
N GLY A 19 1.36 0.70 7.73
CA GLY A 19 0.58 -0.34 8.41
C GLY A 19 -0.43 -1.02 7.49
N MET A 20 -1.13 -0.25 6.64
CA MET A 20 -2.04 -0.84 5.64
C MET A 20 -1.31 -1.65 4.58
N HIS A 21 -0.13 -1.21 4.11
CA HIS A 21 0.69 -1.99 3.18
C HIS A 21 1.11 -3.33 3.81
N PHE A 22 1.53 -3.32 5.08
CA PHE A 22 1.90 -4.53 5.79
C PHE A 22 0.71 -5.49 5.93
N LEU A 23 -0.47 -4.98 6.31
CA LEU A 23 -1.69 -5.78 6.40
C LEU A 23 -2.09 -6.36 5.03
N ALA A 24 -2.02 -5.57 3.96
CA ALA A 24 -2.27 -6.05 2.61
C ALA A 24 -1.29 -7.16 2.22
N GLY A 25 -0.01 -7.03 2.56
CA GLY A 25 1.01 -8.05 2.35
C GLY A 25 0.70 -9.36 3.08
N ILE A 26 0.27 -9.29 4.35
CA ILE A 26 -0.17 -10.47 5.11
C ILE A 26 -1.36 -11.15 4.43
N ILE A 27 -2.36 -10.39 3.98
CA ILE A 27 -3.54 -10.93 3.29
C ILE A 27 -3.14 -11.62 1.98
N ILE A 28 -2.32 -10.97 1.16
CA ILE A 28 -1.83 -11.53 -0.11
C ILE A 28 -1.02 -12.81 0.16
N PHE A 29 -0.17 -12.82 1.18
CA PHE A 29 0.58 -14.01 1.59
C PHE A 29 -0.34 -15.16 1.98
N GLY A 30 -1.31 -14.89 2.85
CA GLY A 30 -2.28 -15.88 3.32
C GLY A 30 -3.13 -16.46 2.18
N VAL A 31 -3.57 -15.61 1.25
CA VAL A 31 -4.28 -16.05 0.03
C VAL A 31 -3.37 -16.94 -0.83
N GLY A 32 -2.10 -16.55 -1.02
CA GLY A 32 -1.13 -17.38 -1.73
C GLY A 32 -0.98 -18.76 -1.11
N LEU A 33 -0.79 -18.82 0.22
CA LEU A 33 -0.68 -20.09 0.95
C LEU A 33 -1.94 -20.94 0.81
N LEU A 34 -3.13 -20.35 0.97
CA LEU A 34 -4.38 -21.08 0.80
C LEU A 34 -4.53 -21.68 -0.60
N VAL A 35 -4.18 -20.91 -1.64
CA VAL A 35 -4.23 -21.39 -3.02
C VAL A 35 -3.19 -22.49 -3.26
N PHE A 36 -2.02 -22.39 -2.65
CA PHE A 36 -1.01 -23.45 -2.71
C PHE A 36 -1.53 -24.75 -2.10
N GLU A 37 -2.14 -24.71 -0.92
CA GLU A 37 -2.71 -25.91 -0.27
C GLU A 37 -3.82 -26.57 -1.11
N ILE A 38 -4.61 -25.78 -1.84
CA ILE A 38 -5.69 -26.31 -2.69
C ILE A 38 -5.14 -26.88 -3.99
N THR A 39 -4.23 -26.17 -4.65
CA THR A 39 -3.78 -26.49 -6.02
C THR A 39 -2.50 -27.31 -6.08
N HIS A 40 -1.73 -27.35 -4.98
CA HIS A 40 -0.38 -27.89 -4.88
C HIS A 40 0.59 -27.34 -5.94
N SER A 41 0.27 -26.18 -6.53
CA SER A 41 1.01 -25.60 -7.63
C SER A 41 1.89 -24.44 -7.14
N PRO A 42 3.23 -24.63 -7.09
CA PRO A 42 4.13 -23.55 -6.69
C PRO A 42 4.13 -22.39 -7.70
N TYR A 43 3.79 -22.67 -8.97
CA TYR A 43 3.69 -21.65 -10.00
C TYR A 43 2.54 -20.67 -9.72
N ILE A 44 1.35 -21.18 -9.37
CA ILE A 44 0.19 -20.33 -9.07
C ILE A 44 0.46 -19.48 -7.82
N TYR A 45 1.06 -20.09 -6.78
CA TYR A 45 1.52 -19.37 -5.59
C TYR A 45 2.45 -18.20 -5.95
N LEU A 46 3.47 -18.48 -6.77
CA LEU A 46 4.45 -17.49 -7.20
C LEU A 46 3.80 -16.39 -8.05
N THR A 47 2.86 -16.74 -8.93
CA THR A 47 2.14 -15.76 -9.76
C THR A 47 1.29 -14.81 -8.91
N ILE A 48 0.63 -15.30 -7.85
CA ILE A 48 -0.11 -14.43 -6.92
C ILE A 48 0.84 -13.47 -6.23
N TRP A 49 1.99 -13.96 -5.75
CA TRP A 49 2.99 -13.14 -5.07
C TRP A 49 3.61 -12.09 -5.99
N ALA A 50 4.20 -12.52 -7.10
CA ALA A 50 4.86 -11.64 -8.06
C ALA A 50 3.88 -10.68 -8.72
N GLY A 51 2.70 -11.18 -9.11
CA GLY A 51 1.63 -10.38 -9.71
C GLY A 51 1.10 -9.31 -8.75
N SER A 52 0.94 -9.64 -7.47
CA SER A 52 0.53 -8.66 -6.46
C SER A 52 1.65 -7.68 -6.10
N ALA A 53 2.90 -8.11 -6.11
CA ALA A 53 4.06 -7.26 -5.87
C ALA A 53 4.21 -6.17 -6.94
N VAL A 54 4.02 -6.55 -8.21
CA VAL A 54 4.00 -5.62 -9.36
C VAL A 54 2.70 -4.80 -9.38
N GLY A 55 1.58 -5.45 -9.07
CA GLY A 55 0.26 -4.83 -9.03
C GLY A 55 0.03 -3.93 -7.82
N LEU A 56 0.93 -3.90 -6.83
CA LEU A 56 0.82 -3.09 -5.61
C LEU A 56 0.61 -1.60 -5.92
N PHE A 57 1.16 -1.11 -7.03
CA PHE A 57 0.94 0.26 -7.52
C PHE A 57 -0.56 0.55 -7.76
N LEU A 58 -1.31 -0.40 -8.34
CA LEU A 58 -2.74 -0.26 -8.60
C LEU A 58 -3.57 -0.70 -7.40
N LEU A 59 -3.20 -1.81 -6.75
CA LEU A 59 -3.91 -2.36 -5.60
C LEU A 59 -3.94 -1.38 -4.43
N GLN A 60 -2.91 -0.53 -4.25
CA GLN A 60 -2.95 0.47 -3.19
C GLN A 60 -4.11 1.45 -3.31
N LEU A 61 -4.55 1.79 -4.53
CA LEU A 61 -5.64 2.75 -4.73
C LEU A 61 -6.95 2.27 -4.12
N LEU A 62 -7.16 0.94 -4.06
CA LEU A 62 -8.36 0.33 -3.48
C LEU A 62 -8.55 0.69 -2.00
N TYR A 63 -7.48 0.87 -1.24
CA TYR A 63 -7.57 1.25 0.18
C TYR A 63 -7.11 2.68 0.46
N VAL A 64 -6.20 3.24 -0.32
CA VAL A 64 -5.72 4.62 -0.15
C VAL A 64 -6.82 5.63 -0.44
N ILE A 65 -7.60 5.45 -1.52
CA ILE A 65 -8.67 6.40 -1.88
C ILE A 65 -9.76 6.45 -0.80
N PRO A 66 -10.34 5.33 -0.35
CA PRO A 66 -11.29 5.35 0.76
C PRO A 66 -10.71 5.96 2.03
N LEU A 67 -9.44 5.67 2.36
CA LEU A 67 -8.80 6.22 3.55
C LEU A 67 -8.67 7.76 3.47
N ILE A 68 -8.25 8.29 2.31
CA ILE A 68 -8.16 9.75 2.10
C ILE A 68 -9.53 10.40 2.27
N LEU A 69 -10.58 9.82 1.67
CA LEU A 69 -11.94 10.34 1.80
C LEU A 69 -12.44 10.30 3.25
N TRP A 70 -12.11 9.25 3.99
CA TRP A 70 -12.44 9.12 5.40
C TRP A 70 -11.71 10.16 6.27
N LEU A 71 -10.39 10.33 6.07
CA LEU A 71 -9.58 11.34 6.77
C LEU A 71 -10.05 12.77 6.46
N ARG A 72 -10.44 13.04 5.21
CA ARG A 72 -11.05 14.32 4.80
C ARG A 72 -12.34 14.58 5.56
N ARG A 73 -13.25 13.60 5.64
CA ARG A 73 -14.53 13.74 6.37
C ARG A 73 -14.31 14.05 7.86
N ARG A 74 -13.26 13.48 8.45
CA ARG A 74 -12.88 13.68 9.87
C ARG A 74 -12.01 14.92 10.12
N GLN A 75 -11.74 15.74 9.09
CA GLN A 75 -10.89 16.94 9.18
C GLN A 75 -9.43 16.66 9.63
N TYR A 76 -8.93 15.44 9.46
CA TYR A 76 -7.55 15.08 9.76
C TYR A 76 -6.61 15.42 8.58
N LEU A 77 -6.51 16.71 8.24
CA LEU A 77 -5.82 17.16 7.03
C LEU A 77 -4.32 16.85 7.01
N GLY A 78 -3.64 16.90 8.17
CA GLY A 78 -2.21 16.53 8.27
C GLY A 78 -1.95 15.06 7.94
N MET A 79 -2.74 14.15 8.54
CA MET A 79 -2.66 12.71 8.21
C MET A 79 -3.03 12.43 6.76
N MET A 80 -4.06 13.11 6.23
CA MET A 80 -4.43 12.97 4.82
C MET A 80 -3.26 13.30 3.89
N LYS A 81 -2.54 14.41 4.15
CA LYS A 81 -1.32 14.76 3.40
C LYS A 81 -0.24 13.69 3.51
N GLY A 82 -0.02 13.16 4.72
CA GLY A 82 0.93 12.06 4.95
C GLY A 82 0.59 10.80 4.16
N VAL A 83 -0.68 10.39 4.14
CA VAL A 83 -1.15 9.24 3.34
C VAL A 83 -0.92 9.49 1.84
N ILE A 84 -1.23 10.69 1.34
CA ILE A 84 -1.01 11.02 -0.08
C ILE A 84 0.49 10.96 -0.43
N ILE A 85 1.35 11.58 0.39
CA ILE A 85 2.80 11.58 0.18
C ILE A 85 3.34 10.15 0.18
N GLY A 86 2.96 9.35 1.18
CA GLY A 86 3.39 7.96 1.27
C GLY A 86 2.92 7.11 0.08
N ALA A 87 1.69 7.33 -0.39
CA ALA A 87 1.14 6.59 -1.54
C ALA A 87 1.89 6.93 -2.83
N VAL A 88 2.22 8.22 -3.03
CA VAL A 88 3.03 8.67 -4.16
C VAL A 88 4.45 8.09 -4.10
N ILE A 89 5.11 8.13 -2.93
CA ILE A 89 6.45 7.54 -2.77
C ILE A 89 6.42 6.04 -3.09
N THR A 90 5.44 5.32 -2.56
CA THR A 90 5.28 3.88 -2.79
C THR A 90 5.00 3.58 -4.27
N ALA A 91 4.16 4.41 -4.90
CA ALA A 91 3.89 4.32 -6.33
C ALA A 91 5.15 4.51 -7.19
N LEU A 92 5.93 5.54 -6.89
CA LEU A 92 7.17 5.84 -7.61
C LEU A 92 8.23 4.75 -7.41
N LEU A 93 8.35 4.23 -6.19
CA LEU A 93 9.27 3.14 -5.89
C LEU A 93 8.88 1.87 -6.67
N ASN A 94 7.61 1.50 -6.64
CA ASN A 94 7.14 0.27 -7.29
C ASN A 94 7.16 0.39 -8.82
N GLY A 95 6.67 1.51 -9.38
CA GLY A 95 6.77 1.80 -10.81
C GLY A 95 8.21 1.90 -11.31
N GLY A 96 9.12 2.50 -10.52
CA GLY A 96 10.55 2.56 -10.82
C GLY A 96 11.19 1.18 -10.84
N CYS A 97 10.92 0.33 -9.84
CA CYS A 97 11.39 -1.06 -9.83
C CYS A 97 10.88 -1.86 -11.03
N PHE A 98 9.61 -1.69 -11.40
CA PHE A 98 9.03 -2.37 -12.57
C PHE A 98 9.75 -2.00 -13.87
N LEU A 99 10.02 -0.71 -14.10
CA LEU A 99 10.77 -0.25 -15.28
C LEU A 99 12.21 -0.79 -15.32
N LEU A 100 12.86 -0.91 -14.16
CA LEU A 100 14.21 -1.47 -14.07
C LEU A 100 14.25 -2.97 -14.32
N LEU A 101 13.24 -3.73 -13.86
CA LEU A 101 13.16 -5.18 -14.03
C LEU A 101 12.78 -5.62 -15.45
N GLN A 102 12.30 -4.69 -16.29
CA GLN A 102 11.99 -4.94 -17.70
C GLN A 102 13.15 -4.65 -18.66
N ARG A 103 14.28 -4.15 -18.16
CA ARG A 103 15.53 -4.02 -18.93
C ARG A 103 16.37 -5.28 -18.82
#